data_AF-A0AAJ6QNX1-F1
#
_entry.id   AF-A0AAJ6QNX1-F1
#
_cell.length_a   1.000
_cell.length_b   1.000
_cell.length_c   1.000
_cell.angle_alpha   90.00
_cell.angle_beta   90.00
_cell.angle_gamma   90.00
#
_symmetry.space_group_name_H-M   'P 1'
#
loop_
_entity.id
_entity.type
_entity.pdbx_description
1 polymer ?
#
loop_
_entity_poly.entity_id
_entity_poly.type
_entity_poly.pdbx_seq_one_letter_code
_entity_poly.pdbx_strand_id
1 'polypeptide(L)'
;MFAWFSRRAFSTTNSLCKKQAGRYKPSKHKGKHLTYEQACPPYLIAHWKSWLSWNTGGMLDGVRTAETVMDDMFIRKFMFGTFHRLFLTEVIVKRRHNMIYVGGVIDQSTLPRKIYFLTGYTEELLSYVLKCPVKLELQSVPHRDDVTYRIV
;
A
#
# COMPACT_ATOMS: atom_id res chain seq x y z
N MET A 1 -42.78 8.35 35.36
CA MET A 1 -42.85 8.40 33.88
C MET A 1 -42.04 9.61 33.41
N PHE A 2 -40.73 9.45 33.18
CA PHE A 2 -39.87 10.55 32.74
C PHE A 2 -39.71 10.47 31.22
N ALA A 3 -40.35 11.39 30.50
CA ALA A 3 -40.22 11.51 29.06
C ALA A 3 -38.83 12.09 28.72
N TRP A 4 -37.99 11.28 28.08
CA TRP A 4 -36.75 11.76 27.48
C TRP A 4 -37.10 12.61 26.26
N PHE A 5 -37.09 13.94 26.43
CA PHE A 5 -37.12 14.86 25.30
C PHE A 5 -35.82 14.74 24.51
N SER A 6 -35.85 14.02 23.39
CA SER A 6 -34.79 14.04 22.39
C SER A 6 -34.72 15.44 21.75
N ARG A 7 -33.94 16.35 22.32
CA ARG A 7 -33.59 17.62 21.66
C ARG A 7 -32.74 17.30 20.42
N ARG A 8 -33.31 17.42 19.22
CA ARG A 8 -32.55 17.49 17.97
C ARG A 8 -31.82 18.84 17.96
N ALA A 9 -30.57 18.87 18.40
CA ALA A 9 -29.73 20.05 18.29
C ALA A 9 -29.14 20.10 16.87
N PHE A 10 -29.41 21.17 16.11
CA PHE A 10 -28.69 21.45 14.88
C PHE A 10 -27.33 22.04 15.25
N SER A 11 -26.24 21.40 14.82
CA SER A 11 -24.90 21.97 14.95
C SER A 11 -24.78 23.19 14.05
N THR A 12 -24.62 24.39 14.62
CA THR A 12 -24.38 25.65 13.91
C THR A 12 -22.89 25.94 13.64
N THR A 13 -22.01 25.01 14.00
CA THR A 13 -20.57 25.17 13.73
C THR A 13 -20.28 25.00 12.23
N ASN A 14 -19.44 25.88 11.67
CA ASN A 14 -19.05 25.80 10.27
C ASN A 14 -18.48 24.41 9.94
N SER A 15 -18.90 23.83 8.81
CA SER A 15 -18.31 22.61 8.29
C SER A 15 -16.84 22.86 7.96
N LEU A 16 -15.95 22.39 8.83
CA LEU A 16 -14.53 22.58 8.66
C LEU A 16 -14.01 21.51 7.68
N CYS A 17 -13.92 21.86 6.40
CA CYS A 17 -13.45 21.00 5.30
C CYS A 17 -11.93 20.76 5.36
N LYS A 18 -11.43 20.11 6.43
CA LYS A 18 -10.02 19.74 6.53
C LYS A 18 -9.67 18.72 5.44
N LYS A 19 -8.50 18.87 4.82
CA LYS A 19 -7.95 17.89 3.87
C LYS A 19 -7.59 16.59 4.61
N GLN A 20 -8.27 15.48 4.33
CA GLN A 20 -8.10 14.19 5.01
C GLN A 20 -7.41 13.11 4.16
N ALA A 21 -7.43 13.24 2.83
CA ALA A 21 -6.90 12.23 1.93
C ALA A 21 -5.39 11.99 2.16
N GLY A 22 -5.01 10.72 2.33
CA GLY A 22 -3.61 10.29 2.49
C GLY A 22 -2.89 10.90 3.69
N ARG A 23 -3.61 11.27 4.77
CA ARG A 23 -3.04 11.86 5.98
C ARG A 23 -3.41 11.06 7.21
N TYR A 24 -2.40 10.66 7.98
CA TYR A 24 -2.60 10.01 9.28
C TYR A 24 -2.83 11.06 10.37
N LYS A 25 -3.84 10.84 11.21
CA LYS A 25 -4.19 11.73 12.32
C LYS A 25 -3.27 11.47 13.53
N PRO A 26 -2.85 12.52 14.26
CA PRO A 26 -2.09 12.39 15.50
C PRO A 26 -2.87 11.60 16.55
N SER A 27 -2.15 10.72 17.23
CA SER A 27 -2.63 9.95 18.38
C SER A 27 -2.20 10.65 19.66
N LYS A 28 -3.09 10.72 20.66
CA LYS A 28 -2.78 11.35 21.96
C LYS A 28 -1.58 10.70 22.66
N HIS A 29 -1.42 9.39 22.50
CA HIS A 29 -0.38 8.59 23.16
C HIS A 29 0.81 8.27 22.25
N LYS A 30 0.95 8.92 21.08
CA LYS A 30 2.04 8.65 20.12
C LYS A 30 2.26 7.15 19.84
N GLY A 31 1.16 6.42 19.69
CA GLY A 31 1.18 4.96 19.53
C GLY A 31 1.25 4.49 18.07
N LYS A 32 1.22 5.40 17.08
CA LYS A 32 1.21 5.02 15.66
C LYS A 32 2.57 5.23 15.04
N HIS A 33 3.21 4.12 14.71
CA HIS A 33 4.43 4.05 13.92
C HIS A 33 4.07 4.17 12.44
N LEU A 34 4.57 5.19 11.76
CA LEU A 34 4.34 5.43 10.34
C LEU A 34 5.62 5.16 9.56
N THR A 35 5.47 4.46 8.44
CA THR A 35 6.53 4.31 7.44
C THR A 35 6.71 5.61 6.66
N TYR A 36 7.82 5.72 5.92
CA TYR A 36 8.11 6.90 5.10
C TYR A 36 6.96 7.26 4.14
N GLU A 37 6.43 6.27 3.42
CA GLU A 37 5.31 6.43 2.47
C GLU A 37 4.03 6.94 3.14
N GLN A 38 3.77 6.49 4.37
CA GLN A 38 2.60 6.88 5.16
C GLN A 38 2.74 8.27 5.78
N ALA A 39 3.95 8.64 6.19
CA ALA A 39 4.23 9.94 6.81
C ALA A 39 4.17 11.09 5.80
N CYS A 40 4.48 10.83 4.53
CA CYS A 40 4.47 11.83 3.46
C CYS A 40 3.06 12.06 2.88
N PRO A 41 2.49 13.27 2.98
CA PRO A 41 1.16 13.57 2.44
C PRO A 41 1.14 13.59 0.90
N PRO A 42 -0.05 13.53 0.26
CA PRO A 42 -0.16 13.36 -1.19
C PRO A 42 0.42 14.50 -2.04
N TYR A 43 0.42 15.73 -1.54
CA TYR A 43 0.94 16.88 -2.29
C TYR A 43 2.47 16.91 -2.38
N LEU A 44 3.17 15.99 -1.69
CA LEU A 44 4.62 15.81 -1.77
C LEU A 44 5.02 14.63 -2.65
N ILE A 45 4.08 14.03 -3.39
CA ILE A 45 4.38 13.10 -4.48
C ILE A 45 5.20 13.84 -5.54
N ALA A 46 6.23 13.19 -6.06
CA ALA A 46 7.26 13.72 -6.95
C ALA A 46 8.29 14.66 -6.30
N HIS A 47 8.11 15.08 -5.04
CA HIS A 47 9.08 15.90 -4.30
C HIS A 47 9.86 15.08 -3.28
N TRP A 48 9.15 14.47 -2.34
CA TRP A 48 9.76 13.65 -1.27
C TRP A 48 9.47 12.18 -1.50
N LYS A 49 8.23 11.84 -1.88
CA LYS A 49 7.86 10.48 -2.22
C LYS A 49 7.64 10.28 -3.71
N SER A 50 7.86 9.07 -4.16
CA SER A 50 7.68 8.69 -5.56
C SER A 50 6.37 7.92 -5.78
N TRP A 51 6.22 7.33 -6.97
CA TRP A 51 5.09 6.47 -7.30
C TRP A 51 5.38 5.02 -6.93
N LEU A 52 4.36 4.33 -6.40
CA LEU A 52 4.42 2.91 -6.07
C LEU A 52 4.17 2.00 -7.28
N SER A 53 3.66 2.55 -8.37
CA SER A 53 3.45 1.85 -9.64
C SER A 53 4.18 2.58 -10.75
N TRP A 54 5.11 1.92 -11.40
CA TRP A 54 5.84 2.44 -12.56
C TRP A 54 5.40 1.70 -13.82
N ASN A 55 4.79 2.43 -14.75
CA ASN A 55 4.33 1.93 -16.03
C ASN A 55 4.30 3.07 -17.07
N THR A 56 4.04 2.74 -18.33
CA THR A 56 3.92 3.72 -19.43
C THR A 56 2.48 4.16 -19.69
N GLY A 57 1.48 3.54 -19.05
CA GLY A 57 0.06 3.80 -19.31
C GLY A 57 -0.41 5.19 -18.87
N GLY A 58 0.29 5.84 -17.95
CA GLY A 58 0.01 7.22 -17.52
C GLY A 58 0.65 8.31 -18.38
N MET A 59 1.43 7.95 -19.40
CA MET A 59 2.06 8.93 -20.31
C MET A 59 1.03 9.48 -21.31
N LEU A 60 1.32 10.62 -21.93
CA LEU A 60 0.55 11.11 -23.08
C LEU A 60 0.54 10.01 -24.16
N ASP A 61 -0.65 9.66 -24.65
CA ASP A 61 -0.88 8.55 -25.58
C ASP A 61 -0.52 7.16 -25.04
N GLY A 62 -0.46 7.01 -23.71
CA GLY A 62 -0.29 5.74 -23.04
C GLY A 62 -1.44 4.78 -23.34
N VAL A 63 -1.10 3.57 -23.78
CA VAL A 63 -2.09 2.53 -24.07
C VAL A 63 -2.45 1.79 -22.78
N ARG A 64 -3.69 1.29 -22.69
CA ARG A 64 -4.10 0.29 -21.69
C ARG A 64 -4.06 0.77 -20.24
N THR A 65 -4.25 2.06 -19.98
CA THR A 65 -4.20 2.64 -18.63
C THR A 65 -5.17 1.96 -17.67
N ALA A 66 -6.42 1.76 -18.08
CA ALA A 66 -7.45 1.17 -17.24
C ALA A 66 -7.12 -0.27 -16.81
N GLU A 67 -6.73 -1.13 -17.75
CA GLU A 67 -6.40 -2.53 -17.44
C GLU A 67 -5.15 -2.61 -16.58
N THR A 68 -4.13 -1.78 -16.86
CA THR A 68 -2.90 -1.72 -16.04
C THR A 68 -3.21 -1.37 -14.59
N VAL A 69 -4.14 -0.44 -14.36
CA VAL A 69 -4.60 -0.08 -13.02
C VAL A 69 -5.36 -1.23 -12.35
N MET A 70 -6.21 -1.94 -13.09
CA MET A 70 -6.91 -3.13 -12.57
C MET A 70 -5.94 -4.25 -12.18
N ASP A 71 -4.94 -4.51 -13.03
CA ASP A 71 -3.87 -5.47 -12.78
C ASP A 71 -3.08 -5.09 -11.52
N ASP A 72 -2.72 -3.80 -11.37
CA ASP A 72 -2.00 -3.31 -10.19
C ASP A 72 -2.79 -3.46 -8.90
N MET A 73 -4.09 -3.14 -8.93
CA MET A 73 -4.96 -3.33 -7.77
C MET A 73 -5.13 -4.80 -7.43
N PHE A 74 -5.22 -5.67 -8.43
CA PHE A 74 -5.28 -7.12 -8.24
C PHE A 74 -4.00 -7.64 -7.60
N ILE A 75 -2.82 -7.32 -8.15
CA ILE A 75 -1.51 -7.72 -7.62
C ILE A 75 -1.39 -7.27 -6.16
N ARG A 76 -1.70 -6.00 -5.84
CA ARG A 76 -1.59 -5.49 -4.46
C ARG A 76 -2.47 -6.29 -3.49
N LYS A 77 -3.74 -6.52 -3.83
CA LYS A 77 -4.67 -7.28 -2.98
C LYS A 77 -4.22 -8.73 -2.82
N PHE A 78 -3.78 -9.35 -3.91
CA PHE A 78 -3.29 -10.72 -3.92
C PHE A 78 -2.03 -10.88 -3.04
N MET A 79 -1.07 -9.94 -3.15
CA MET A 79 0.15 -9.95 -2.33
C MET A 79 -0.16 -9.78 -0.84
N PHE A 80 -1.02 -8.82 -0.46
CA PHE A 80 -1.42 -8.65 0.94
C PHE A 80 -2.24 -9.83 1.50
N GLY A 81 -3.00 -10.52 0.65
CA GLY A 81 -3.72 -11.74 1.02
C GLY A 81 -2.79 -12.93 1.22
N THR A 82 -1.84 -13.14 0.29
CA THR A 82 -0.93 -14.29 0.28
C THR A 82 0.16 -14.16 1.36
N PHE A 83 0.76 -12.98 1.47
CA PHE A 83 1.77 -12.66 2.49
C PHE A 83 1.11 -11.99 3.70
N HIS A 84 0.22 -12.71 4.36
CA HIS A 84 -0.62 -12.17 5.41
C HIS A 84 0.21 -11.59 6.58
N ARG A 85 0.09 -10.27 6.80
CA ARG A 85 0.79 -9.49 7.84
C ARG A 85 2.32 -9.50 7.77
N LEU A 86 2.91 -10.01 6.69
CA LEU A 86 4.37 -10.04 6.50
C LEU A 86 4.91 -8.75 5.88
N PHE A 87 4.16 -8.10 5.00
CA PHE A 87 4.57 -6.82 4.42
C PHE A 87 4.60 -5.71 5.47
N LEU A 88 5.73 -5.01 5.53
CA LEU A 88 5.95 -3.84 6.38
C LEU A 88 5.66 -2.53 5.63
N THR A 89 5.97 -2.51 4.34
CA THR A 89 5.71 -1.37 3.43
C THR A 89 4.61 -1.69 2.43
N GLU A 90 4.18 -0.67 1.70
CA GLU A 90 3.29 -0.88 0.55
C GLU A 90 4.04 -1.58 -0.59
N VAL A 91 3.32 -2.43 -1.33
CA VAL A 91 3.87 -3.16 -2.47
C VAL A 91 4.20 -2.19 -3.61
N ILE A 92 5.39 -2.34 -4.17
CA ILE A 92 5.88 -1.57 -5.32
C ILE A 92 5.72 -2.45 -6.56
N VAL A 93 5.13 -1.91 -7.63
CA VAL A 93 4.97 -2.62 -8.90
C VAL A 93 5.71 -1.84 -9.98
N LYS A 94 6.62 -2.51 -10.70
CA LYS A 94 7.36 -1.92 -11.81
C LYS A 94 7.12 -2.76 -13.05
N ARG A 95 6.64 -2.16 -14.13
CA ARG A 95 6.52 -2.80 -15.43
C ARG A 95 7.67 -2.39 -16.32
N ARG A 96 8.40 -3.37 -16.82
CA ARG A 96 9.45 -3.18 -17.82
C ARG A 96 9.08 -4.02 -19.04
N HIS A 97 8.50 -3.34 -20.03
CA HIS A 97 7.91 -4.00 -21.18
C HIS A 97 6.91 -5.10 -20.73
N ASN A 98 7.06 -6.35 -21.19
CA ASN A 98 6.18 -7.45 -20.80
C ASN A 98 6.46 -8.00 -19.39
N MET A 99 7.56 -7.64 -18.74
CA MET A 99 7.89 -8.18 -17.41
C MET A 99 7.33 -7.30 -16.30
N ILE A 100 6.73 -7.94 -15.30
CA ILE A 100 6.25 -7.27 -14.09
C ILE A 100 7.17 -7.64 -12.93
N TYR A 101 7.75 -6.63 -12.30
CA TYR A 101 8.50 -6.75 -11.07
C TYR A 101 7.63 -6.29 -9.91
N VAL A 102 7.45 -7.16 -8.94
CA VAL A 102 6.71 -6.87 -7.70
C VAL A 102 7.73 -6.84 -6.58
N GLY A 103 7.82 -5.70 -5.90
CA GLY A 103 8.80 -5.46 -4.84
C GLY A 103 8.14 -5.10 -3.53
N GLY A 104 8.80 -5.40 -2.42
CA GLY A 104 8.37 -4.92 -1.11
C GLY A 104 9.24 -5.41 0.03
N VAL A 105 9.03 -4.81 1.20
CA VAL A 105 9.79 -5.11 2.41
C VAL A 105 8.96 -6.03 3.31
N ILE A 106 9.56 -7.14 3.72
CA ILE A 106 8.93 -8.18 4.54
C ILE A 106 9.60 -8.32 5.90
N ASP A 107 8.80 -8.73 6.88
CA ASP A 107 9.23 -9.08 8.23
C ASP A 107 9.87 -10.48 8.28
N GLN A 108 10.93 -10.65 9.08
CA GLN A 108 11.62 -11.94 9.25
C GLN A 108 10.95 -12.89 10.27
N SER A 109 9.65 -12.70 10.56
CA SER A 109 8.90 -13.53 11.52
C SER A 109 8.60 -14.96 11.05
N THR A 110 8.80 -15.27 9.75
CA THR A 110 8.51 -16.59 9.18
C THR A 110 9.76 -17.30 8.68
N LEU A 111 9.71 -18.64 8.69
CA LEU A 111 10.84 -19.45 8.22
C LEU A 111 11.15 -19.18 6.73
N PRO A 112 12.42 -19.02 6.34
CA PRO A 112 12.81 -18.73 4.96
C PRO A 112 12.24 -19.72 3.95
N ARG A 113 12.17 -21.01 4.30
CA ARG A 113 11.60 -22.05 3.43
C ARG A 113 10.16 -21.75 3.00
N LYS A 114 9.33 -21.21 3.90
CA LYS A 114 7.95 -20.83 3.58
C LYS A 114 7.91 -19.61 2.67
N ILE A 115 8.80 -18.65 2.89
CA ILE A 115 8.92 -17.46 2.04
C ILE A 115 9.30 -17.87 0.62
N TYR A 116 10.34 -18.71 0.43
CA TYR A 116 10.72 -19.21 -0.89
C TYR A 116 9.59 -19.99 -1.59
N PHE A 117 8.84 -20.79 -0.84
CA PHE A 117 7.65 -21.47 -1.38
C PHE A 117 6.59 -20.47 -1.85
N LEU A 118 6.25 -19.48 -1.02
CA LEU A 118 5.28 -18.45 -1.37
C LEU A 118 5.74 -17.65 -2.58
N THR A 119 7.02 -17.27 -2.64
CA THR A 119 7.60 -16.56 -3.79
C THR A 119 7.35 -17.33 -5.09
N GLY A 120 7.77 -18.61 -5.16
CA GLY A 120 7.55 -19.43 -6.35
C GLY A 120 6.07 -19.63 -6.69
N TYR A 121 5.23 -19.88 -5.68
CA TYR A 121 3.77 -19.98 -5.85
C TYR A 121 3.18 -18.71 -6.49
N THR A 122 3.58 -17.54 -6.00
CA THR A 122 3.06 -16.27 -6.49
C THR A 122 3.60 -15.88 -7.86
N GLU A 123 4.87 -16.17 -8.18
CA GLU A 123 5.43 -15.93 -9.51
C GLU A 123 4.70 -16.77 -10.57
N GLU A 124 4.55 -18.07 -10.32
CA GLU A 124 3.85 -18.98 -11.23
C GLU A 124 2.38 -18.58 -11.39
N LEU A 125 1.64 -18.42 -10.29
CA LEU A 125 0.20 -18.12 -10.37
C LEU A 125 -0.06 -16.78 -11.08
N LEU A 126 0.67 -15.72 -10.73
CA LEU A 126 0.49 -14.42 -11.37
C LEU A 126 0.89 -14.46 -12.84
N SER A 127 1.91 -15.25 -13.19
CA SER A 127 2.30 -15.47 -14.59
C SER A 127 1.18 -16.12 -15.40
N TYR A 128 0.52 -17.14 -14.86
CA TYR A 128 -0.62 -17.79 -15.52
C TYR A 128 -1.86 -16.90 -15.62
N VAL A 129 -2.13 -16.07 -14.61
CA VAL A 129 -3.31 -15.19 -14.60
C VAL A 129 -3.12 -14.00 -15.55
N LEU A 130 -1.98 -13.31 -15.46
CA LEU A 130 -1.71 -12.08 -16.22
C LEU A 130 -1.10 -12.35 -17.60
N LYS A 131 -0.78 -13.61 -17.92
CA LYS A 131 -0.16 -14.05 -19.18
C LYS A 131 1.17 -13.34 -19.48
N CYS A 132 1.89 -12.97 -18.44
CA CYS A 132 3.17 -12.27 -18.53
C CYS A 132 4.12 -12.74 -17.43
N PRO A 133 5.45 -12.77 -17.68
CA PRO A 133 6.41 -13.18 -16.66
C PRO A 133 6.44 -12.18 -15.50
N VAL A 134 6.25 -12.71 -14.28
CA VAL A 134 6.28 -11.95 -13.03
C VAL A 134 7.49 -12.36 -12.22
N LYS A 135 8.22 -11.38 -11.67
CA LYS A 135 9.35 -11.60 -10.76
C LYS A 135 9.13 -10.87 -9.44
N LEU A 136 9.44 -11.54 -8.34
CA LEU A 136 9.33 -11.00 -7.00
C LEU A 136 10.69 -10.61 -6.41
N GLU A 137 10.78 -9.35 -5.97
CA GLU A 137 11.95 -8.77 -5.32
C GLU A 137 11.60 -8.45 -3.86
N LEU A 138 11.83 -9.41 -2.97
CA LEU A 138 11.53 -9.26 -1.54
C LEU A 138 12.79 -8.89 -0.76
N GLN A 139 12.70 -7.83 0.04
CA GLN A 139 13.74 -7.44 0.98
C GLN A 139 13.28 -7.74 2.41
N SER A 140 14.04 -8.52 3.16
CA SER A 140 13.70 -8.87 4.54
C SER A 140 14.34 -7.92 5.56
N VAL A 141 13.61 -7.56 6.61
CA VAL A 141 14.06 -6.73 7.73
C VAL A 141 13.77 -7.45 9.06
N PRO A 142 14.68 -7.42 10.05
CA PRO A 142 14.52 -8.17 11.30
C PRO A 142 13.43 -7.62 12.21
N HIS A 143 13.28 -6.29 12.29
CA HIS A 143 12.30 -5.65 13.16
C HIS A 143 11.41 -4.67 12.38
N ARG A 144 10.13 -4.61 12.77
CA ARG A 144 9.17 -3.67 12.15
C ARG A 144 9.52 -2.21 12.44
N ASP A 145 10.20 -1.97 13.55
CA ASP A 145 10.61 -0.63 13.98
C ASP A 145 11.67 -0.03 13.07
N ASP A 146 12.48 -0.85 12.39
CA ASP A 146 13.54 -0.40 11.48
C ASP A 146 12.99 0.33 10.23
N VAL A 147 11.71 0.08 9.89
CA VAL A 147 11.02 0.72 8.76
C VAL A 147 10.25 1.98 9.22
N THR A 148 10.17 2.22 10.54
CA THR A 148 9.45 3.36 11.10
C THR A 148 10.20 4.64 10.83
N TYR A 149 9.55 5.59 10.18
CA TYR A 149 10.11 6.91 9.91
C TYR A 149 9.65 7.95 10.94
N ARG A 150 8.37 7.90 11.33
CA ARG A 150 7.77 8.90 12.23
C ARG A 150 6.74 8.27 13.16
N ILE A 151 6.74 8.72 14.41
CA ILE A 151 5.73 8.34 15.41
C ILE A 151 4.72 9.48 15.57
N VAL A 152 3.43 9.15 15.49
CA VAL A 152 2.31 10.11 15.43
C VAL A 152 1.21 9.76 16.43
#